data_AF-A0A957RLF8-F1
#
_entry.id   AF-A0A957RLF8-F1
#
_cell.length_a   1.000
_cell.length_b   1.000
_cell.length_c   1.000
_cell.angle_alpha   90.00
_cell.angle_beta   90.00
_cell.angle_gamma   90.00
#
_symmetry.space_group_name_H-M   'P 1'
#
loop_
_entity.id
_entity.type
_entity.pdbx_description
1 polymer ?
#
loop_
_entity_poly.entity_id
_entity_poly.type
_entity_poly.pdbx_seq_one_letter_code
_entity_poly.pdbx_strand_id
1 'polypeptide(L)' 'FVTPRVGQLGTDLIFHLFESLATHGRLNLHAHVLYGRNDHHKVEGLFKALARALDAATQIDPRRQGVPSTKGTLTA' A
#
# COMPACT_ATOMS: atom_id res chain seq x y z
N PHE A 1 -2.59 -9.75 -12.74
CA PHE A 1 -3.86 -10.50 -12.57
C PHE A 1 -4.18 -11.17 -13.91
N VAL A 2 -4.88 -12.31 -13.90
CA VAL A 2 -5.24 -13.07 -15.10
C VAL A 2 -6.74 -12.97 -15.42
N THR A 3 -7.60 -12.81 -14.42
CA THR A 3 -9.04 -12.59 -14.60
C THR A 3 -9.30 -11.09 -14.73
N PRO A 4 -10.10 -10.62 -15.71
CA PRO A 4 -10.35 -9.17 -15.91
C PRO A 4 -11.07 -8.48 -14.74
N ARG A 5 -11.82 -9.24 -13.92
CA ARG A 5 -12.59 -8.71 -12.79
C ARG A 5 -12.55 -9.66 -11.59
N VAL A 6 -12.65 -9.09 -10.39
CA VAL A 6 -12.95 -9.79 -9.13
C VAL A 6 -14.30 -9.25 -8.64
N GLY A 7 -15.35 -10.07 -8.75
CA GLY A 7 -16.73 -9.60 -8.52
C GLY A 7 -17.10 -8.50 -9.51
N GLN A 8 -17.40 -7.30 -9.01
CA GLN A 8 -17.71 -6.12 -9.84
C GLN A 8 -16.50 -5.19 -10.07
N LEU A 9 -15.33 -5.51 -9.52
CA LEU A 9 -14.14 -4.67 -9.60
C LEU A 9 -13.23 -5.13 -10.76
N GLY A 10 -12.90 -4.21 -11.67
CA GLY A 10 -11.87 -4.44 -12.69
C GLY A 10 -10.50 -4.65 -12.04
N THR A 11 -9.76 -5.69 -12.45
CA THR A 11 -8.44 -5.97 -11.86
C THR A 11 -7.37 -4.96 -12.23
N ASP A 12 -7.57 -4.23 -13.32
CA ASP A 12 -6.80 -3.05 -13.74
C ASP A 12 -6.90 -1.92 -12.70
N LEU A 13 -8.08 -1.71 -12.11
CA LEU A 13 -8.30 -0.69 -11.08
C LEU A 13 -7.53 -0.97 -9.78
N ILE A 14 -7.09 -2.21 -9.54
CA ILE A 14 -6.26 -2.53 -8.38
C ILE A 14 -4.93 -1.81 -8.46
N PHE A 15 -4.28 -1.82 -9.63
CA PHE A 15 -3.02 -1.09 -9.80
C PHE A 15 -3.25 0.42 -9.67
N HIS A 16 -4.26 0.95 -10.37
CA HIS A 16 -4.59 2.36 -10.34
C HIS A 16 -4.93 2.87 -8.93
N LEU A 17 -5.57 2.05 -8.09
CA LEU A 17 -5.85 2.39 -6.70
C LEU A 17 -4.57 2.58 -5.90
N PHE A 18 -3.61 1.66 -5.99
CA PHE A 18 -2.35 1.75 -5.24
C PHE A 18 -1.49 2.93 -5.72
N GLU A 19 -1.46 3.20 -7.03
CA GLU A 19 -0.79 4.37 -7.60
C GLU A 19 -1.44 5.68 -7.14
N SER A 20 -2.77 5.75 -7.22
CA SER A 20 -3.54 6.91 -6.76
C SER A 20 -3.36 7.16 -5.27
N LEU A 21 -3.37 6.09 -4.46
CA LEU A 21 -3.15 6.16 -3.01
C LEU A 21 -1.74 6.69 -2.70
N ALA A 22 -0.71 6.19 -3.36
CA ALA A 22 0.67 6.64 -3.15
C ALA A 22 0.84 8.12 -3.52
N THR A 23 0.28 8.53 -4.67
CA THR A 23 0.37 9.89 -5.18
C THR A 23 -0.33 10.88 -4.26
N HIS A 24 -1.60 10.65 -3.94
CA HIS A 24 -2.40 11.57 -3.12
C HIS A 24 -2.06 11.49 -1.63
N GLY A 25 -1.65 10.31 -1.16
CA GLY A 25 -1.15 10.09 0.20
C GLY A 25 0.27 10.61 0.42
N ARG A 26 0.95 11.07 -0.64
CA ARG A 26 2.33 11.58 -0.63
C ARG A 26 3.29 10.62 0.08
N LEU A 27 3.14 9.33 -0.23
CA LEU A 27 3.90 8.25 0.38
C LEU A 27 4.57 7.40 -0.69
N ASN A 28 5.73 6.84 -0.36
CA ASN A 28 6.36 5.83 -1.20
C ASN A 28 5.72 4.48 -0.88
N LEU A 29 5.14 3.83 -1.89
CA LEU A 29 4.46 2.55 -1.74
C LEU A 29 5.01 1.52 -2.70
N HIS A 30 5.41 0.37 -2.16
CA HIS A 30 5.75 -0.81 -2.94
C HIS A 30 4.78 -1.93 -2.58
N ALA A 31 4.12 -2.48 -3.59
CA ALA A 31 3.16 -3.56 -3.44
C ALA A 31 3.46 -4.65 -4.46
N HIS A 32 3.67 -5.89 -4.00
CA HIS A 32 4.02 -7.01 -4.86
C HIS A 32 3.37 -8.30 -4.34
N VAL A 33 2.62 -8.96 -5.22
CA VAL A 33 2.19 -10.34 -5.01
C VAL A 33 3.32 -11.27 -5.47
N LEU A 34 4.05 -11.85 -4.52
CA LEU A 34 5.19 -12.73 -4.83
C LEU A 34 4.77 -13.98 -5.63
N TYR A 35 3.60 -14.53 -5.32
CA TYR A 35 3.01 -15.67 -6.00
C TYR A 35 1.51 -15.78 -5.68
N GLY A 36 0.77 -16.52 -6.49
CA GLY A 36 -0.64 -16.85 -6.24
C GLY A 36 -1.34 -17.33 -7.49
N ARG A 37 -2.43 -18.09 -7.32
CA ARG A 37 -3.26 -18.57 -8.45
C ARG A 37 -4.55 -17.78 -8.57
N ASN A 38 -5.32 -17.71 -7.48
CA ASN A 38 -6.62 -17.04 -7.43
C ASN A 38 -6.44 -15.52 -7.27
N ASP A 39 -7.01 -14.72 -8.19
CA ASP A 39 -6.85 -13.27 -8.18
C ASP A 39 -7.60 -12.57 -7.03
N HIS A 40 -8.71 -13.11 -6.54
CA HIS A 40 -9.37 -12.59 -5.34
C HIS A 40 -8.45 -12.67 -4.12
N HIS A 41 -7.81 -13.84 -3.89
CA HIS A 41 -6.85 -14.00 -2.79
C HIS A 41 -5.62 -13.10 -2.95
N LYS A 42 -5.14 -12.88 -4.19
CA LYS A 42 -4.02 -11.95 -4.43
C LYS A 42 -4.39 -10.52 -4.07
N VAL A 43 -5.56 -10.06 -4.50
CA VAL A 43 -6.06 -8.72 -4.18
C VAL A 43 -6.24 -8.55 -2.68
N GLU A 44 -6.92 -9.50 -2.02
CA GLU A 44 -7.09 -9.50 -0.57
C GLU A 44 -5.73 -9.50 0.16
N GLY A 45 -4.78 -10.29 -0.32
CA GLY A 45 -3.41 -10.33 0.19
C GLY A 45 -2.70 -8.98 0.11
N LEU A 46 -2.82 -8.28 -1.02
CA LEU A 46 -2.27 -6.93 -1.17
C LEU A 46 -2.88 -5.95 -0.17
N PHE A 47 -4.20 -5.93 -0.01
CA PHE A 47 -4.87 -5.01 0.92
C PHE A 47 -4.55 -5.33 2.39
N LYS A 48 -4.47 -6.61 2.77
CA LYS A 48 -4.04 -7.02 4.11
C LYS A 48 -2.59 -6.62 4.38
N ALA A 49 -1.70 -6.80 3.40
CA ALA A 49 -0.30 -6.38 3.52
C ALA A 49 -0.18 -4.86 3.66
N LEU A 50 -0.92 -4.10 2.85
CA LEU A 50 -1.00 -2.64 2.92
C LEU A 50 -1.47 -2.17 4.29
N ALA A 51 -2.56 -2.75 4.81
CA ALA A 51 -3.11 -2.39 6.12
C ALA A 51 -2.07 -2.57 7.25
N ARG A 52 -1.37 -3.70 7.27
CA ARG A 52 -0.30 -3.96 8.26
C ARG A 52 0.89 -3.02 8.10
N ALA A 53 1.28 -2.71 6.86
CA ALA A 53 2.39 -1.80 6.59
C ALA A 53 2.06 -0.37 7.01
N LEU A 54 0.86 0.11 6.70
CA LEU A 54 0.39 1.44 7.11
C LEU A 54 0.22 1.55 8.62
N ASP A 55 -0.36 0.54 9.27
CA ASP A 55 -0.44 0.50 10.74
C ASP A 55 0.97 0.65 11.34
N ALA A 56 1.92 -0.22 10.97
CA ALA A 56 3.29 -0.12 11.47
C ALA A 56 3.98 1.22 11.16
N ALA A 57 3.73 1.82 9.99
CA ALA A 57 4.34 3.09 9.59
C ALA A 57 3.74 4.32 10.27
N THR A 58 2.50 4.23 10.77
CA THR A 58 1.75 5.35 11.37
C THR A 58 1.73 5.32 12.90
N GLN A 59 2.21 4.25 13.53
CA GLN A 59 2.39 4.19 14.98
C GLN A 59 3.34 5.28 15.50
N ILE A 60 3.04 5.82 16.68
CA ILE A 60 3.93 6.74 17.40
C ILE A 60 5.07 5.91 18.02
N ASP A 61 6.32 6.16 17.62
CA ASP A 61 7.48 5.53 18.27
C ASP A 61 7.91 6.34 19.50
N PRO A 62 7.72 5.82 20.74
CA PRO A 62 8.04 6.55 21.96
C PRO A 62 9.53 6.83 22.15
N ARG A 63 10.41 6.16 21.38
CA ARG A 63 11.86 6.37 21.44
C ARG A 63 12.33 7.49 20.52
N ARG A 64 11.48 7.93 19.59
CA ARG A 64 11.81 8.99 18.63
C ARG A 64 11.32 10.33 19.14
N GLN A 65 12.18 11.34 18.99
CA GLN A 65 11.83 12.74 19.20
C GLN A 65 11.93 13.48 17.86
N GLY A 66 10.93 14.29 17.53
CA GLY A 66 10.92 15.09 16.31
C GLY A 66 10.61 14.32 15.02
N VAL A 67 10.91 14.95 13.88
CA VAL A 67 10.61 14.43 12.53
C VAL A 67 11.60 13.31 12.16
N PRO A 68 11.15 12.13 11.68
CA PRO A 68 12.03 11.02 11.33
C PRO A 68 12.74 11.23 9.98
N SER A 69 13.55 12.28 9.87
CA SER A 69 14.29 12.67 8.68
C SER A 69 15.56 13.43 9.08
N THR A 70 16.72 13.07 8.52
CA THR A 70 17.99 13.79 8.76
C THR A 70 17.97 15.22 8.23
N LYS A 71 17.04 15.53 7.31
CA LYS A 71 16.80 16.88 6.81
C LYS A 71 15.91 17.71 7.74
N GLY A 72 15.41 17.13 8.83
CA GLY A 72 14.52 17.81 9.80
C GLY A 72 13.10 18.06 9.29
N THR A 73 12.75 17.58 8.09
CA THR A 73 11.44 17.79 7.47
C THR A 73 10.95 16.56 6.72
N LEU A 74 9.63 16.39 6.71
CA LEU A 74 8.87 15.49 5.85
C LEU A 74 7.74 16.31 5.24
N THR A 75 8.10 17.08 4.22
CA THR A 75 7.16 17.74 3.31
C THR A 75 7.13 16.93 2.03
N ALA A 76 6.06 17.11 1.27
CA ALA A 76 6.06 16.66 -0.11
C ALA A 76 5.97 17.84 -1.06
#